data_AF-A0A5D0SK11-F1
#
_entry.id   AF-A0A5D0SK11-F1
#
_cell.length_a   1.000
_cell.length_b   1.000
_cell.length_c   1.000
_cell.angle_alpha   90.00
_cell.angle_beta   90.00
_cell.angle_gamma   90.00
#
_symmetry.space_group_name_H-M   'P 1'
#
loop_
_entity.id
_entity.type
_entity.pdbx_description
1 polymer ?
#
loop_
_entity_poly.entity_id
_entity_poly.type
_entity_poly.pdbx_seq_one_letter_code
_entity_poly.pdbx_strand_id
1 'polypeptide(L)'
;MKKFFILGIILLIVFLLTGCPNIFYKYTLTTNTYHCSSDLLEKARAEFGSTAVLADWEDIKASYGNSIEAFCNDIGLEIGEINSAFVTRNGNYKYESTDRQYYISRFNGDKPGGYLAHDNIDNNYLCLGSWDNCTFKILVKYRIF
;
A
#
# COMPACT_ATOMS: atom_id res chain seq x y z
N MET A 1 -15.31 -9.54 56.18
CA MET A 1 -15.86 -10.36 55.09
C MET A 1 -15.21 -9.93 53.78
N LYS A 2 -14.55 -10.86 53.10
CA LYS A 2 -13.85 -10.67 51.81
C LYS A 2 -14.86 -10.62 50.67
N LYS A 3 -14.70 -9.69 49.72
CA LYS A 3 -15.16 -9.87 48.33
C LYS A 3 -14.06 -9.37 47.40
N PHE A 4 -13.33 -10.34 46.84
CA PHE A 4 -12.44 -10.14 45.71
C PHE A 4 -13.30 -9.96 44.46
N PHE A 5 -13.05 -8.91 43.68
CA PHE A 5 -13.48 -8.84 42.28
C PHE A 5 -12.22 -8.85 41.43
N ILE A 6 -11.86 -10.03 40.94
CA ILE A 6 -10.97 -10.22 39.81
C ILE A 6 -11.89 -10.52 38.64
N LEU A 7 -12.06 -9.56 37.73
CA LEU A 7 -12.55 -9.81 36.37
C LEU A 7 -12.11 -8.64 35.49
N GLY A 8 -11.29 -8.92 34.47
CA GLY A 8 -10.84 -7.90 33.51
C GLY A 8 -9.39 -8.00 33.04
N ILE A 9 -8.71 -9.14 33.22
CA ILE A 9 -7.50 -9.45 32.44
C ILE A 9 -7.97 -10.03 31.11
N ILE A 10 -7.78 -9.27 30.02
CA ILE A 10 -7.26 -9.65 28.69
C ILE A 10 -7.50 -8.43 27.77
N LEU A 11 -6.57 -7.49 27.76
CA LEU A 11 -6.09 -6.95 26.50
C LEU A 11 -4.57 -7.11 26.52
N LEU A 12 -4.17 -8.18 25.86
CA LEU A 12 -2.83 -8.63 25.62
C LEU A 12 -2.05 -7.55 24.84
N ILE A 13 -1.24 -6.75 25.51
CA ILE A 13 -0.02 -6.20 24.89
C ILE A 13 1.14 -6.56 25.80
N VAL A 14 1.56 -7.81 25.67
CA VAL A 14 2.91 -8.23 26.02
C VAL A 14 3.82 -7.59 24.97
N PHE A 15 4.41 -6.43 25.26
CA PHE A 15 5.52 -5.88 24.47
C PHE A 15 6.65 -5.39 25.37
N LEU A 16 7.25 -6.30 26.13
CA LEU A 16 8.46 -6.00 26.90
C LEU A 16 9.52 -7.12 26.87
N LEU A 17 9.53 -8.03 25.89
CA LEU A 17 10.49 -9.15 25.90
C LEU A 17 11.22 -9.48 24.58
N THR A 18 11.24 -8.57 23.60
CA THR A 18 12.25 -8.63 22.53
C THR A 18 12.78 -7.22 22.31
N GLY A 19 14.09 -7.00 22.46
CA GLY A 19 14.73 -5.70 22.25
C GLY A 19 14.75 -5.23 20.79
N CYS A 20 13.76 -5.64 19.99
CA CYS A 20 13.54 -5.16 18.64
C CYS A 20 12.32 -4.24 18.69
N PRO A 21 12.44 -2.94 18.33
CA PRO A 21 11.28 -2.08 18.26
C PRO A 21 10.27 -2.70 17.28
N ASN A 22 9.01 -2.85 17.69
CA ASN A 22 7.96 -3.14 16.71
C ASN A 22 7.87 -1.95 15.79
N ILE A 23 8.34 -2.14 14.57
CA ILE A 23 8.15 -1.16 13.53
C ILE A 23 6.76 -1.44 12.97
N PHE A 24 5.79 -0.65 13.41
CA PHE A 24 4.47 -0.65 12.79
C PHE A 24 4.53 0.26 11.56
N TYR A 25 4.04 -0.25 10.43
CA TYR A 25 3.90 0.53 9.20
C TYR A 25 2.42 0.81 8.93
N LYS A 26 2.14 2.00 8.41
CA LYS A 26 0.84 2.38 7.89
C LYS A 26 0.93 2.59 6.38
N TYR A 27 -0.13 2.19 5.68
CA TYR A 27 -0.34 2.46 4.27
C TYR A 27 -1.38 3.58 4.12
N THR A 28 -1.17 4.49 3.19
CA THR A 28 -2.11 5.58 2.89
C THR A 28 -1.91 6.09 1.47
N LEU A 29 -2.95 6.67 0.89
CA LEU A 29 -2.83 7.41 -0.36
C LEU A 29 -2.44 8.86 -0.10
N THR A 30 -1.69 9.48 -1.01
CA THR A 30 -1.53 10.94 -1.05
C THR A 30 -2.85 11.63 -1.32
N THR A 31 -2.99 12.85 -0.81
CA THR A 31 -4.17 13.70 -1.04
C THR A 31 -4.29 14.06 -2.52
N ASN A 32 -3.18 14.45 -3.14
CA ASN A 32 -3.12 14.86 -4.56
C ASN A 32 -2.66 13.71 -5.48
N THR A 33 -2.91 13.89 -6.76
CA THR A 33 -2.33 13.10 -7.84
C THR A 33 -1.08 13.78 -8.40
N TYR A 34 -0.16 13.00 -8.93
CA TYR A 34 1.10 13.47 -9.50
C TYR A 34 1.35 12.82 -10.85
N HIS A 35 2.06 13.51 -11.74
CA HIS A 35 2.49 12.92 -13.00
C HIS A 35 3.63 11.93 -12.76
N CYS A 36 3.68 10.82 -13.51
CA CYS A 36 4.67 9.75 -13.35
C CYS A 36 6.13 10.15 -13.62
N SER A 37 6.36 11.35 -14.17
CA SER A 37 7.69 11.96 -14.33
C SER A 37 8.12 12.84 -13.15
N SER A 38 7.22 13.09 -12.18
CA SER A 38 7.54 13.85 -10.96
C SER A 38 8.45 13.04 -10.02
N ASP A 39 9.14 13.73 -9.11
CA ASP A 39 9.83 13.07 -7.99
C ASP A 39 8.80 12.57 -6.96
N LEU A 40 8.27 11.37 -7.19
CA LEU A 40 7.20 10.78 -6.38
C LEU A 40 7.62 10.58 -4.92
N LEU A 41 8.90 10.27 -4.66
CA LEU A 41 9.41 10.08 -3.31
C LEU A 41 9.46 11.42 -2.56
N GLU A 42 9.91 12.49 -3.21
CA GLU A 42 9.87 13.84 -2.65
C GLU A 42 8.44 14.27 -2.32
N LYS A 43 7.47 14.01 -3.21
CA LYS A 43 6.05 14.29 -2.95
C LYS A 43 5.48 13.49 -1.77
N ALA A 44 5.77 12.21 -1.69
CA ALA A 44 5.35 11.37 -0.57
C ALA A 44 5.94 11.88 0.77
N ARG A 45 7.22 12.27 0.77
CA ARG A 45 7.89 12.79 1.97
C ARG A 45 7.44 14.19 2.37
N ALA A 46 7.07 15.03 1.41
CA ALA A 46 6.49 16.33 1.70
C ALA A 46 5.16 16.22 2.45
N GLU A 47 4.34 15.19 2.16
CA GLU A 47 3.04 14.99 2.79
C GLU A 47 3.13 14.18 4.10
N PHE A 48 3.94 13.12 4.16
CA PHE A 48 3.95 12.17 5.28
C PHE A 48 5.25 12.14 6.09
N GLY A 49 6.20 13.04 5.81
CA GLY A 49 7.46 13.16 6.52
C GLY A 49 8.62 12.37 5.91
N SER A 50 9.83 12.63 6.40
CA SER A 50 11.09 12.16 5.78
C SER A 50 11.27 10.64 5.73
N THR A 51 10.57 9.89 6.59
CA THR A 51 10.62 8.42 6.61
C THR A 51 9.64 7.76 5.64
N ALA A 52 8.78 8.55 4.98
CA ALA A 52 7.84 8.03 4.00
C ALA A 52 8.56 7.46 2.78
N VAL A 53 8.04 6.35 2.28
CA VAL A 53 8.45 5.70 1.04
C VAL A 53 7.21 5.31 0.23
N LEU A 54 7.38 5.07 -1.06
CA LEU A 54 6.34 4.40 -1.83
C LEU A 54 6.17 2.98 -1.31
N ALA A 55 4.93 2.50 -1.27
CA ALA A 55 4.64 1.11 -0.97
C ALA A 55 5.16 0.20 -2.09
N ASP A 56 5.63 -0.99 -1.70
CA ASP A 56 6.06 -2.01 -2.64
C ASP A 56 4.98 -3.06 -2.87
N TRP A 57 4.81 -3.47 -4.13
CA TRP A 57 3.89 -4.51 -4.55
C TRP A 57 4.12 -5.84 -3.81
N GLU A 58 5.38 -6.26 -3.64
CA GLU A 58 5.66 -7.55 -3.00
C GLU A 58 5.32 -7.52 -1.50
N ASP A 59 5.53 -6.37 -0.83
CA ASP A 59 5.09 -6.17 0.55
C ASP A 59 3.56 -6.26 0.69
N ILE A 60 2.82 -5.65 -0.25
CA ILE A 60 1.35 -5.68 -0.27
C ILE A 60 0.88 -7.12 -0.46
N LYS A 61 1.45 -7.84 -1.44
CA LYS A 61 1.11 -9.23 -1.71
C LYS A 61 1.39 -10.15 -0.52
N ALA A 62 2.55 -10.00 0.12
CA ALA A 62 2.93 -10.80 1.27
C ALA A 62 2.05 -10.52 2.50
N SER A 63 1.68 -9.26 2.73
CA SER A 63 0.96 -8.85 3.95
C SER A 63 -0.56 -8.97 3.82
N TYR A 64 -1.10 -8.74 2.62
CA TYR A 64 -2.54 -8.59 2.40
C TYR A 64 -3.09 -9.47 1.27
N GLY A 65 -2.31 -10.40 0.71
CA GLY A 65 -2.76 -11.25 -0.40
C GLY A 65 -4.06 -12.02 -0.15
N ASN A 66 -4.30 -12.41 1.11
CA ASN A 66 -5.52 -13.12 1.54
C ASN A 66 -6.62 -12.18 2.08
N SER A 67 -6.38 -10.87 2.10
CA SER A 67 -7.28 -9.86 2.67
C SER A 67 -7.25 -8.57 1.85
N ILE A 68 -7.06 -8.70 0.53
CA ILE A 68 -6.75 -7.56 -0.34
C ILE A 68 -7.94 -6.60 -0.44
N GLU A 69 -9.16 -7.12 -0.36
CA GLU A 69 -10.38 -6.30 -0.29
C GLU A 69 -10.37 -5.37 0.91
N ALA A 70 -10.12 -5.91 2.11
CA ALA A 70 -10.05 -5.11 3.34
C ALA A 70 -8.95 -4.05 3.24
N PHE A 71 -7.77 -4.44 2.74
CA PHE A 71 -6.67 -3.49 2.52
C PHE A 71 -7.07 -2.33 1.59
N CYS A 72 -7.65 -2.62 0.42
CA CYS A 72 -8.08 -1.60 -0.53
C CYS A 72 -9.16 -0.68 0.07
N ASN A 73 -10.09 -1.23 0.85
CA ASN A 73 -11.13 -0.45 1.52
C ASN A 73 -10.53 0.46 2.61
N ASP A 74 -9.59 -0.04 3.41
CA ASP A 74 -8.95 0.71 4.50
C ASP A 74 -8.12 1.91 3.99
N ILE A 75 -7.41 1.75 2.86
CA ILE A 75 -6.65 2.85 2.25
C ILE A 75 -7.51 3.77 1.37
N GLY A 76 -8.78 3.41 1.13
CA GLY A 76 -9.69 4.15 0.25
C GLY A 76 -9.33 4.06 -1.23
N LEU A 77 -8.80 2.92 -1.71
CA LEU A 77 -8.53 2.71 -3.12
C LEU A 77 -9.83 2.33 -3.86
N GLU A 78 -10.32 3.28 -4.65
CA GLU A 78 -11.53 3.11 -5.46
C GLU A 78 -11.29 2.20 -6.68
N ILE A 79 -12.39 1.67 -7.23
CA ILE A 79 -12.36 0.77 -8.39
C ILE A 79 -12.06 1.56 -9.67
N GLY A 80 -11.29 0.97 -10.58
CA GLY A 80 -11.00 1.49 -11.90
C GLY A 80 -9.59 2.06 -12.05
N GLU A 81 -9.07 2.04 -13.29
CA GLU A 81 -7.71 2.49 -13.59
C GLU A 81 -7.49 3.98 -13.31
N ILE A 82 -8.52 4.82 -13.46
CA ILE A 82 -8.45 6.27 -13.14
C ILE A 82 -8.12 6.53 -11.66
N ASN A 83 -8.44 5.57 -10.80
CA ASN A 83 -8.25 5.64 -9.35
C ASN A 83 -6.95 4.96 -8.89
N SER A 84 -6.03 4.67 -9.82
CA SER A 84 -4.78 3.96 -9.53
C SER A 84 -3.86 4.72 -8.58
N ALA A 85 -2.90 3.99 -8.03
CA ALA A 85 -1.87 4.54 -7.16
C ALA A 85 -0.48 4.03 -7.54
N PHE A 86 0.51 4.92 -7.59
CA PHE A 86 1.90 4.54 -7.82
C PHE A 86 2.46 3.70 -6.68
N VAL A 87 3.23 2.69 -7.06
CA VAL A 87 3.96 1.77 -6.17
C VAL A 87 5.34 1.49 -6.74
N THR A 88 6.15 0.75 -5.99
CA THR A 88 7.35 0.07 -6.51
C THR A 88 7.09 -1.43 -6.68
N ARG A 89 7.96 -2.11 -7.43
CA ARG A 89 8.04 -3.57 -7.46
C ARG A 89 9.48 -4.00 -7.17
N ASN A 90 9.70 -4.78 -6.11
CA ASN A 90 11.05 -5.16 -5.67
C ASN A 90 11.98 -3.94 -5.48
N GLY A 91 11.44 -2.86 -4.92
CA GLY A 91 12.15 -1.58 -4.72
C GLY A 91 12.35 -0.72 -5.98
N ASN A 92 11.92 -1.18 -7.15
CA ASN A 92 12.06 -0.44 -8.40
C ASN A 92 10.79 0.35 -8.74
N TYR A 93 10.96 1.64 -9.07
CA TYR A 93 9.88 2.52 -9.50
C TYR A 93 9.44 2.25 -10.95
N LYS A 94 10.38 1.82 -11.79
CA LYS A 94 10.21 1.72 -13.24
C LYS A 94 10.19 0.26 -13.71
N TYR A 95 9.37 0.01 -14.73
CA TYR A 95 9.26 -1.30 -15.36
C TYR A 95 10.45 -1.57 -16.28
N GLU A 96 11.24 -2.62 -16.01
CA GLU A 96 12.26 -3.21 -16.89
C GLU A 96 13.10 -2.21 -17.70
N SER A 97 13.69 -1.22 -17.01
CA SER A 97 14.53 -0.17 -17.63
C SER A 97 13.82 0.76 -18.64
N THR A 98 12.49 0.79 -18.65
CA THR A 98 11.66 1.74 -19.41
C THR A 98 11.30 2.97 -18.57
N ASP A 99 10.67 3.98 -19.16
CA ASP A 99 10.13 5.15 -18.44
C ASP A 99 8.77 4.89 -17.75
N ARG A 100 8.20 3.70 -17.95
CA ARG A 100 6.88 3.33 -17.40
C ARG A 100 6.95 3.18 -15.89
N GLN A 101 6.10 3.91 -15.19
CA GLN A 101 5.96 3.87 -13.74
C GLN A 101 5.02 2.73 -13.33
N TYR A 102 5.39 1.94 -12.33
CA TYR A 102 4.47 0.96 -11.73
C TYR A 102 3.34 1.63 -10.96
N TYR A 103 2.14 1.05 -11.08
CA TYR A 103 0.96 1.43 -10.30
C TYR A 103 0.07 0.23 -10.04
N ILE A 104 -0.81 0.35 -9.05
CA ILE A 104 -1.88 -0.61 -8.77
C ILE A 104 -3.24 -0.06 -9.20
N SER A 105 -4.08 -0.93 -9.74
CA SER A 105 -5.47 -0.61 -10.09
C SER A 105 -6.40 -1.67 -9.51
N ARG A 106 -7.47 -1.26 -8.83
CA ARG A 106 -8.50 -2.15 -8.28
C ARG A 106 -9.55 -2.42 -9.34
N PHE A 107 -9.85 -3.69 -9.60
CA PHE A 107 -10.87 -4.10 -10.57
C PHE A 107 -11.90 -5.08 -10.02
N ASN A 108 -11.73 -5.60 -8.80
CA ASN A 108 -12.65 -6.56 -8.17
C ASN A 108 -12.94 -7.80 -9.05
N GLY A 109 -11.95 -8.26 -9.81
CA GLY A 109 -12.08 -9.41 -10.73
C GLY A 109 -12.46 -9.03 -12.15
N ASP A 110 -13.04 -7.84 -12.36
CA ASP A 110 -13.51 -7.35 -13.66
C ASP A 110 -12.45 -6.51 -14.37
N LYS A 111 -11.23 -7.06 -14.49
CA LYS A 111 -10.12 -6.36 -15.16
C LYS A 111 -10.43 -6.13 -16.64
N PRO A 112 -10.32 -4.89 -17.17
CA PRO A 112 -10.53 -4.62 -18.58
C PRO A 112 -9.63 -5.49 -19.47
N GLY A 113 -10.17 -5.98 -20.59
CA GLY A 113 -9.45 -6.88 -21.50
C GLY A 113 -8.17 -6.26 -22.08
N GLY A 114 -8.18 -4.94 -22.31
CA GLY A 114 -7.00 -4.20 -22.79
C GLY A 114 -5.97 -3.85 -21.71
N TYR A 115 -6.28 -4.09 -20.43
CA TYR A 115 -5.37 -3.77 -19.34
C TYR A 115 -4.24 -4.81 -19.24
N LEU A 116 -3.01 -4.35 -19.45
CA LEU A 116 -1.79 -5.14 -19.37
C LEU A 116 -1.29 -5.22 -17.92
N ALA A 117 -1.80 -6.19 -17.17
CA ALA A 117 -1.31 -6.50 -15.83
C ALA A 117 -0.01 -7.30 -15.90
N HIS A 118 1.01 -6.82 -15.18
CA HIS A 118 2.27 -7.53 -14.97
C HIS A 118 2.17 -8.58 -13.86
N ASP A 119 1.20 -8.41 -12.97
CA ASP A 119 0.91 -9.30 -11.84
C ASP A 119 -0.51 -9.00 -11.30
N ASN A 120 -1.07 -9.90 -10.49
CA ASN A 120 -2.35 -9.67 -9.83
C ASN A 120 -2.47 -10.38 -8.47
N ILE A 121 -3.41 -9.91 -7.64
CA ILE A 121 -3.83 -10.53 -6.39
C ILE A 121 -5.32 -10.86 -6.50
N ASP A 122 -5.71 -12.03 -6.00
CA ASP A 122 -7.09 -12.47 -5.85
C ASP A 122 -7.90 -12.39 -7.15
N ASN A 123 -7.48 -13.16 -8.16
CA ASN A 123 -8.14 -13.25 -9.46
C ASN A 123 -8.44 -11.89 -10.12
N ASN A 124 -7.42 -11.03 -10.21
CA ASN A 124 -7.55 -9.65 -10.70
C ASN A 124 -8.42 -8.71 -9.84
N TYR A 125 -8.57 -8.99 -8.55
CA TYR A 125 -9.12 -8.00 -7.62
C TYR A 125 -8.28 -6.72 -7.62
N LEU A 126 -6.95 -6.88 -7.48
CA LEU A 126 -5.96 -5.82 -7.58
C LEU A 126 -4.89 -6.23 -8.60
N CYS A 127 -4.59 -5.34 -9.54
CA CYS A 127 -3.62 -5.61 -10.60
C CYS A 127 -2.44 -4.65 -10.52
N LEU A 128 -1.25 -5.16 -10.84
CA LEU A 128 -0.05 -4.36 -11.02
C LEU A 128 0.07 -3.99 -12.51
N GLY A 129 -0.06 -2.71 -12.82
CA GLY A 129 0.16 -2.15 -14.14
C GLY A 129 1.47 -1.37 -14.21
N SER A 130 1.81 -0.91 -15.41
CA SER A 130 2.78 0.16 -15.59
C SER A 130 2.46 0.97 -16.83
N TRP A 131 2.71 2.28 -16.81
CA TRP A 131 2.47 3.14 -17.97
C TRP A 131 3.37 4.37 -17.92
N ASP A 132 3.64 4.98 -19.07
CA ASP A 132 4.25 6.30 -19.17
C ASP A 132 3.15 7.37 -19.20
N ASN A 133 3.53 8.64 -19.07
CA ASN A 133 2.59 9.77 -19.16
C ASN A 133 1.27 9.64 -18.36
N CYS A 134 1.29 9.00 -17.19
CA CYS A 134 0.11 8.80 -16.34
C CYS A 134 0.13 9.72 -15.12
N THR A 135 -1.05 9.97 -14.54
CA THR A 135 -1.21 10.85 -13.37
C THR A 135 -2.10 10.17 -12.33
N PHE A 136 -1.53 9.83 -11.18
CA PHE A 136 -2.17 9.02 -10.14
C PHE A 136 -1.79 9.48 -8.75
N LYS A 137 -2.51 9.00 -7.73
CA LYS A 137 -2.08 9.11 -6.33
C LYS A 137 -0.82 8.28 -6.10
N ILE A 138 -0.19 8.45 -4.95
CA ILE A 138 0.93 7.62 -4.51
C ILE A 138 0.44 6.78 -3.33
N LEU A 139 0.65 5.47 -3.37
CA LEU A 139 0.47 4.63 -2.19
C LEU A 139 1.76 4.71 -1.37
N VAL A 140 1.65 5.25 -0.16
CA VAL A 140 2.75 5.54 0.74
C VAL A 140 2.77 4.52 1.88
N LYS A 141 3.96 4.05 2.23
CA LYS A 141 4.26 3.28 3.43
C LYS A 141 5.13 4.14 4.35
N TYR A 142 4.72 4.29 5.62
CA TYR A 142 5.50 5.05 6.60
C TYR A 142 5.38 4.44 8.00
N ARG A 143 6.41 4.67 8.81
CA ARG A 143 6.50 4.15 10.17
C ARG A 143 5.61 4.94 11.12
N ILE A 144 4.93 4.23 12.01
CA ILE A 144 4.15 4.78 13.11
C ILE A 144 4.81 4.31 14.44
N PHE A 145 5.67 5.19 14.99
CA PHE A 145 6.45 5.04 16.23
C PHE A 145 7.60 4.00 16.22
#